data_AF-A0A2H6F151-F1
#
_entry.id   AF-A0A2H6F151-F1
#
_cell.length_a   1.000
_cell.length_b   1.000
_cell.length_c   1.000
_cell.angle_alpha   90.00
_cell.angle_beta   90.00
_cell.angle_gamma   90.00
#
_symmetry.space_group_name_H-M   'P 1'
#
loop_
_entity.id
_entity.type
_entity.pdbx_description
1 polymer ?
#
loop_
_entity_poly.entity_id
_entity_poly.type
_entity_poly.pdbx_seq_one_letter_code
_entity_poly.pdbx_strand_id
1 'polypeptide(L)'
;MKRLAEKIIFFDKTISVLAVAVTIALIFTVMSFIYAGNMEKKNNELKTRLTGIQSLSREVIQIKTVVESKEKKISLRKSTGVVSVLEQILKSLGLEAKEIKPLKKIKVSEFTEENAELEIQDVDLNSIVNLLYKIDISPLPMKIKSAAINSTFEDPDKFILKLTVSLLSRG
;
A
#
# COMPACT_ATOMS: atom_id res chain seq x y z
N MET A 1 20.62 -12.78 -90.11
CA MET A 1 19.46 -13.35 -89.38
C MET A 1 19.79 -13.89 -87.98
N LYS A 2 20.94 -14.56 -87.74
CA LYS A 2 21.28 -15.14 -86.42
C LYS A 2 21.37 -14.14 -85.24
N ARG A 3 21.84 -12.90 -85.47
CA ARG A 3 21.98 -11.87 -84.41
C ARG A 3 20.67 -11.29 -83.87
N LEU A 4 19.56 -11.42 -84.61
CA LEU A 4 18.25 -10.91 -84.15
C LEU A 4 17.55 -11.90 -83.22
N ALA A 5 17.74 -13.20 -83.45
CA ALA A 5 17.16 -14.26 -82.61
C ALA A 5 17.76 -14.30 -81.20
N GLU A 6 19.09 -14.14 -81.08
CA GLU A 6 19.74 -14.01 -79.76
C GLU A 6 19.22 -12.80 -78.99
N LYS A 7 19.07 -11.64 -79.64
CA LYS A 7 18.63 -10.41 -78.99
C LYS A 7 17.21 -10.51 -78.42
N ILE A 8 16.31 -11.23 -79.09
CA ILE A 8 14.94 -11.47 -78.63
C ILE A 8 14.92 -12.44 -77.43
N ILE A 9 15.73 -13.51 -77.46
CA ILE A 9 15.82 -14.49 -76.37
C ILE A 9 16.45 -13.88 -75.09
N PHE A 10 17.44 -12.99 -75.24
CA PHE A 10 18.02 -12.26 -74.11
C PHE A 10 17.08 -11.19 -73.53
N PHE A 11 16.24 -10.57 -74.37
CA PHE A 11 15.24 -9.59 -73.93
C PHE A 11 14.14 -10.28 -73.09
N ASP A 12 13.69 -11.46 -73.49
CA ASP A 12 12.68 -12.24 -72.76
C ASP A 12 13.17 -12.71 -71.37
N LYS A 13 14.42 -13.17 -71.29
CA LYS A 13 15.06 -13.55 -70.01
C LYS A 13 15.26 -12.35 -69.08
N THR A 14 15.65 -11.19 -69.60
CA THR A 14 15.86 -9.99 -68.79
C THR A 14 14.54 -9.39 -68.30
N ILE A 15 13.48 -9.41 -69.11
CA ILE A 15 12.12 -9.03 -68.68
C ILE A 15 11.61 -9.97 -67.58
N SER A 16 11.80 -11.27 -67.72
CA SER A 16 11.39 -12.25 -66.71
C SER A 16 12.12 -12.05 -65.38
N VAL A 17 13.43 -11.80 -65.41
CA VAL A 17 14.22 -11.50 -64.20
C VAL A 17 13.79 -10.18 -63.56
N LEU A 18 13.52 -9.15 -64.36
CA LEU A 18 13.04 -7.86 -63.86
C LEU A 18 11.66 -7.99 -63.21
N ALA A 19 10.75 -8.75 -63.81
CA ALA A 19 9.42 -9.02 -63.26
C ALA A 19 9.53 -9.71 -61.90
N VAL A 20 10.35 -10.76 -61.76
CA VAL A 20 10.59 -11.45 -60.49
C VAL A 20 11.18 -10.53 -59.43
N ALA A 21 12.14 -9.67 -59.80
CA ALA A 21 12.73 -8.70 -58.89
C ALA A 21 11.69 -7.69 -58.36
N VAL A 22 10.78 -7.22 -59.22
CA VAL A 22 9.69 -6.32 -58.84
C VAL A 22 8.72 -7.03 -57.88
N THR A 23 8.36 -8.29 -58.15
CA THR A 23 7.45 -9.05 -57.26
C THR A 23 8.06 -9.25 -55.88
N ILE A 24 9.36 -9.57 -55.80
CA ILE A 24 10.08 -9.72 -54.53
C ILE A 24 10.12 -8.40 -53.76
N ALA A 25 10.41 -7.29 -54.44
CA ALA A 25 10.43 -5.96 -53.81
C ALA A 25 9.04 -5.59 -53.25
N LEU A 26 7.97 -5.93 -53.98
CA LEU A 26 6.59 -5.66 -53.57
C LEU A 26 6.21 -6.47 -52.32
N ILE A 27 6.56 -7.76 -52.30
CA ILE A 27 6.38 -8.63 -51.11
C ILE A 27 7.16 -8.08 -49.92
N PHE A 28 8.41 -7.65 -50.12
CA PHE A 28 9.25 -7.11 -49.05
C PHE A 28 8.68 -5.83 -48.44
N THR A 29 8.11 -4.97 -49.29
CA THR A 29 7.48 -3.70 -48.88
C THR A 29 6.23 -3.96 -48.03
N VAL A 30 5.36 -4.88 -48.46
CA VAL A 30 4.17 -5.28 -47.71
C VAL A 30 4.55 -5.92 -46.37
N MET A 31 5.55 -6.80 -46.37
CA MET A 31 6.03 -7.46 -45.15
C MET A 31 6.61 -6.46 -44.15
N SER A 32 7.39 -5.47 -44.61
CA SER A 32 7.89 -4.38 -43.76
C SER A 32 6.76 -3.56 -43.14
N PHE A 33 5.71 -3.26 -43.90
CA PHE A 33 4.57 -2.47 -43.43
C PHE A 33 3.78 -3.19 -42.32
N ILE A 34 3.54 -4.51 -42.49
CA ILE A 34 2.88 -5.35 -41.48
C ILE A 34 3.74 -5.47 -40.22
N TYR A 35 5.06 -5.65 -40.38
CA TYR A 35 5.98 -5.80 -39.26
C TYR A 35 6.10 -4.52 -38.44
N ALA A 36 6.17 -3.36 -39.10
CA ALA A 36 6.20 -2.06 -38.45
C ALA A 36 4.94 -1.81 -37.59
N GLY A 37 3.74 -2.08 -38.13
CA GLY A 37 2.49 -1.90 -37.40
C GLY A 37 2.33 -2.84 -36.20
N ASN A 38 2.81 -4.08 -36.30
CA ASN A 38 2.76 -5.02 -35.17
C ASN A 38 3.78 -4.70 -34.06
N MET A 39 4.92 -4.11 -34.40
CA MET A 39 5.91 -3.67 -33.39
C MET A 39 5.45 -2.43 -32.64
N GLU A 40 4.75 -1.51 -33.29
CA GLU A 40 4.16 -0.35 -32.65
C GLU A 40 3.09 -0.72 -31.62
N LYS A 41 2.24 -1.71 -31.94
CA LYS A 41 1.24 -2.26 -30.99
C LYS A 41 1.89 -2.90 -29.76
N LYS A 42 2.91 -3.75 -29.97
CA LYS A 42 3.66 -4.36 -28.86
C LYS A 42 4.34 -3.31 -27.99
N ASN A 43 4.92 -2.28 -28.59
CA ASN A 43 5.58 -1.20 -27.87
C ASN A 43 4.58 -0.38 -27.02
N ASN A 44 3.40 -0.10 -27.56
CA ASN A 44 2.33 0.58 -26.82
C ASN A 44 1.77 -0.28 -25.67
N GLU A 45 1.60 -1.58 -25.86
CA GLU A 45 1.19 -2.50 -24.78
C GLU A 45 2.24 -2.58 -23.66
N LEU A 46 3.52 -2.68 -24.02
CA LEU A 46 4.64 -2.65 -23.07
C LEU A 46 4.70 -1.32 -22.31
N LYS A 47 4.52 -0.19 -22.99
CA LYS A 47 4.49 1.15 -22.38
C LYS A 47 3.31 1.33 -21.43
N THR A 48 2.16 0.75 -21.76
CA THR A 48 0.95 0.76 -20.90
C THR A 48 1.15 -0.11 -19.66
N ARG A 49 1.81 -1.27 -19.78
CA ARG A 49 2.17 -2.12 -18.63
C ARG A 49 3.20 -1.44 -17.71
N LEU A 50 4.19 -0.75 -18.28
CA LEU A 50 5.20 -0.02 -17.50
C LEU A 50 4.59 1.14 -16.71
N THR A 51 3.63 1.86 -17.29
CA THR A 51 2.94 2.97 -16.60
C THR A 51 2.08 2.46 -15.43
N GLY A 52 1.40 1.31 -15.59
CA GLY A 52 0.67 0.67 -14.49
C GLY A 52 1.57 0.13 -13.37
N ILE A 53 2.75 -0.41 -13.71
CA ILE A 53 3.74 -0.85 -12.71
C ILE A 53 4.35 0.36 -11.97
N GLN A 54 4.57 1.49 -12.65
CA GLN A 54 5.08 2.71 -12.04
C GLN A 54 4.07 3.41 -11.11
N SER A 55 2.76 3.31 -11.36
CA SER A 55 1.76 3.82 -10.43
C SER A 55 1.70 2.95 -9.17
N LEU A 56 1.65 1.62 -9.31
CA LEU A 56 1.68 0.69 -8.18
C LEU A 56 2.96 0.84 -7.33
N SER A 57 4.11 0.99 -7.99
CA SER A 57 5.39 1.18 -7.31
C SER A 57 5.40 2.46 -6.46
N ARG A 58 4.78 3.55 -6.94
CA ARG A 58 4.67 4.79 -6.18
C ARG A 58 3.80 4.64 -4.94
N GLU A 59 2.66 3.97 -5.04
CA GLU A 59 1.81 3.69 -3.86
C GLU A 59 2.53 2.83 -2.83
N VAL A 60 3.23 1.78 -3.28
CA VAL A 60 4.01 0.91 -2.38
C VAL A 60 5.14 1.70 -1.71
N ILE A 61 5.85 2.57 -2.43
CA ILE A 61 6.90 3.42 -1.86
C ILE A 61 6.31 4.42 -0.86
N GLN A 62 5.16 5.03 -1.16
CA GLN A 62 4.48 5.95 -0.24
C GLN A 62 4.06 5.23 1.04
N ILE A 63 3.42 4.07 0.94
CA ILE A 63 3.04 3.26 2.10
C ILE A 63 4.30 2.87 2.89
N LYS A 64 5.36 2.41 2.21
CA LYS A 64 6.62 2.02 2.84
C LYS A 64 7.26 3.18 3.60
N THR A 65 7.32 4.38 3.02
CA THR A 65 7.89 5.57 3.68
C THR A 65 7.05 6.03 4.88
N VAL A 66 5.72 5.93 4.80
CA VAL A 66 4.83 6.21 5.94
C VAL A 66 5.05 5.19 7.06
N VAL A 67 5.17 3.90 6.73
CA VAL A 67 5.48 2.85 7.70
C VAL A 67 6.85 3.05 8.32
N GLU A 68 7.91 3.25 7.54
CA GLU A 68 9.29 3.46 8.02
C GLU A 68 9.40 4.70 8.91
N SER A 69 8.72 5.79 8.56
CA SER A 69 8.70 7.01 9.39
C SER A 69 7.98 6.81 10.72
N LYS A 70 6.92 5.99 10.74
CA LYS A 70 6.24 5.56 11.97
C LYS A 70 7.12 4.60 12.77
N GLU A 71 7.76 3.62 12.14
CA GLU A 71 8.69 2.67 12.76
C GLU A 71 9.90 3.35 13.41
N LYS A 72 10.49 4.36 12.76
CA LYS A 72 11.60 5.14 13.33
C LYS A 72 11.18 5.93 14.57
N LYS A 73 9.93 6.42 14.61
CA LYS A 73 9.36 7.07 15.80
C LYS A 73 9.09 6.06 16.93
N ILE A 74 8.75 4.81 16.58
CA ILE A 74 8.49 3.71 17.51
C ILE A 74 9.79 3.18 18.13
N SER A 75 10.84 2.98 17.33
CA SER A 75 12.12 2.44 17.80
C SER A 75 12.84 3.37 18.78
N LEU A 76 12.62 4.68 18.67
CA LEU A 76 13.13 5.69 19.61
C LEU A 76 12.37 5.71 20.95
N ARG A 77 11.19 5.10 21.05
CA ARG A 77 10.33 5.08 22.26
C ARG A 77 10.15 3.69 22.89
N LYS A 78 11.02 2.74 22.53
CA LYS A 78 10.97 1.31 22.89
C LYS A 78 10.94 0.98 24.41
N SER A 79 11.00 1.97 25.30
CA SER A 79 11.07 1.78 26.76
C SER A 79 9.76 2.05 27.52
N THR A 80 8.68 2.49 26.87
CA THR A 80 7.42 2.81 27.55
C THR A 80 6.39 1.69 27.35
N GLY A 81 6.12 0.90 28.39
CA GLY A 81 5.08 -0.16 28.35
C GLY A 81 3.67 0.42 28.27
N VAL A 82 2.70 -0.39 27.83
CA VAL A 82 1.29 0.05 27.59
C VAL A 82 0.68 0.81 28.78
N VAL A 83 0.96 0.37 30.01
CA VAL A 83 0.44 1.00 31.25
C VAL A 83 0.96 2.43 31.39
N SER A 84 2.27 2.64 31.22
CA SER A 84 2.88 3.98 31.35
C SER A 84 2.41 4.93 30.25
N VAL A 85 2.12 4.41 29.05
CA VAL A 85 1.54 5.21 27.96
C VAL A 85 0.12 5.64 28.31
N LEU A 86 -0.71 4.74 28.83
CA LEU A 86 -2.07 5.06 29.25
C LEU A 86 -2.08 6.08 30.39
N GLU A 87 -1.23 5.92 31.40
CA GLU A 87 -1.07 6.90 32.49
C GLU A 87 -0.71 8.30 31.98
N GLN A 88 0.21 8.39 31.01
CA GLN A 88 0.57 9.69 30.41
C GLN A 88 -0.59 10.32 29.65
N ILE A 89 -1.37 9.53 28.92
CA ILE A 89 -2.55 10.00 28.19
C ILE A 89 -3.60 10.51 29.17
N LEU A 90 -3.92 9.74 30.21
CA LEU A 90 -4.89 10.12 31.23
C LEU A 90 -4.47 11.39 31.96
N LYS A 91 -3.21 11.48 32.37
CA LYS A 91 -2.65 12.69 32.98
C LYS A 91 -2.76 13.91 32.06
N SER A 92 -2.57 13.74 30.76
CA SER A 92 -2.70 14.84 29.79
C SER A 92 -4.14 15.34 29.61
N LEU A 93 -5.12 14.53 29.99
CA LEU A 93 -6.54 14.83 29.92
C LEU A 93 -7.15 15.21 31.28
N GLY A 94 -6.34 15.18 32.36
CA GLY A 94 -6.83 15.40 33.72
C GLY A 94 -7.76 14.29 34.21
N LEU A 95 -7.64 13.07 33.66
CA LEU A 95 -8.45 11.91 34.04
C LEU A 95 -7.68 11.01 35.01
N GLU A 96 -8.41 10.45 35.96
CA GLU A 96 -7.88 9.46 36.90
C GLU A 96 -8.45 8.08 36.56
N ALA A 97 -7.58 7.09 36.40
CA ALA A 97 -8.02 5.71 36.29
C ALA A 97 -8.43 5.20 37.66
N LYS A 98 -9.57 4.52 37.72
CA LYS A 98 -9.87 3.67 38.87
C LYS A 98 -8.92 2.49 38.92
N GLU A 99 -8.66 1.90 37.75
CA GLU A 99 -7.80 0.73 37.66
C GLU A 99 -7.13 0.62 36.29
N ILE A 100 -5.85 0.25 36.27
CA ILE A 100 -5.11 -0.11 35.07
C ILE A 100 -4.47 -1.48 35.30
N LYS A 101 -4.99 -2.50 34.63
CA LYS A 101 -4.52 -3.89 34.73
C LYS A 101 -3.69 -4.26 33.51
N PRO A 102 -2.38 -4.54 33.65
CA PRO A 102 -1.62 -5.14 32.56
C PRO A 102 -2.15 -6.56 32.29
N LEU A 103 -2.40 -6.85 31.03
CA LEU A 103 -2.80 -8.17 30.54
C LEU A 103 -1.60 -8.87 29.90
N LYS A 104 -1.77 -10.14 29.53
CA LYS A 104 -0.69 -10.94 28.94
C LYS A 104 -0.14 -10.30 27.65
N LYS A 105 1.19 -10.38 27.51
CA LYS A 105 1.90 -10.13 26.25
C LYS A 105 1.64 -11.29 25.29
N ILE A 106 1.13 -10.98 24.11
CA ILE A 106 0.84 -11.96 23.07
C ILE A 106 1.82 -11.73 21.93
N LYS A 107 2.57 -12.77 21.54
CA LYS A 107 3.36 -12.72 20.30
C LYS A 107 2.44 -13.04 19.12
N VAL A 108 2.33 -12.09 18.19
CA VAL A 108 1.59 -12.22 16.94
C VAL A 108 2.58 -12.02 15.80
N SER A 109 3.02 -13.13 15.19
CA SER A 109 4.03 -13.13 14.12
C SER A 109 5.33 -12.40 14.50
N GLU A 110 5.68 -11.29 13.83
CA GLU A 110 6.87 -10.47 14.12
C GLU A 110 6.64 -9.41 15.21
N PHE A 111 5.44 -9.34 15.78
CA PHE A 111 5.05 -8.32 16.75
C PHE A 111 4.76 -8.93 18.12
N THR A 112 5.09 -8.17 19.16
CA THR A 112 4.65 -8.41 20.53
C THR A 112 3.57 -7.38 20.87
N GLU A 113 2.39 -7.89 21.19
CA GLU A 113 1.24 -7.11 21.63
C GLU A 113 1.17 -7.10 23.16
N GLU A 114 1.39 -5.95 23.77
CA GLU A 114 1.24 -5.74 25.21
C GLU A 114 -0.15 -5.15 25.47
N ASN A 115 -0.98 -5.89 26.20
CA ASN A 115 -2.37 -5.52 26.45
C ASN A 115 -2.53 -4.92 27.84
N ALA A 116 -3.45 -3.98 28.01
CA ALA A 116 -3.91 -3.52 29.32
C ALA A 116 -5.41 -3.22 29.30
N GLU A 117 -6.05 -3.44 30.43
CA GLU A 117 -7.41 -3.05 30.72
C GLU A 117 -7.41 -1.79 31.58
N LEU A 118 -8.26 -0.83 31.24
CA LEU A 118 -8.41 0.47 31.87
C LEU A 118 -9.87 0.63 32.29
N GLU A 119 -10.09 0.94 33.56
CA GLU A 119 -11.40 1.33 34.11
C GLU A 119 -11.34 2.76 34.62
N ILE A 120 -12.31 3.58 34.19
CA ILE A 120 -12.52 4.95 34.66
C ILE A 120 -13.98 5.06 35.13
N GLN A 121 -14.18 5.67 36.29
CA GLN A 121 -15.51 5.98 36.83
C GLN A 121 -15.81 7.47 36.73
N ASP A 122 -17.09 7.80 36.76
CA ASP A 122 -17.62 9.16 36.84
C ASP A 122 -17.09 10.12 35.77
N VAL A 123 -16.85 9.57 34.58
CA VAL A 123 -16.35 10.31 33.42
C VAL A 123 -17.51 10.77 32.54
N ASP A 124 -17.45 11.99 32.03
CA ASP A 124 -18.42 12.51 31.07
C ASP A 124 -18.13 12.00 29.64
N LEU A 125 -19.13 12.07 28.77
CA LEU A 125 -18.99 11.58 27.40
C LEU A 125 -17.91 12.31 26.59
N ASN A 126 -17.73 13.62 26.81
CA ASN A 126 -16.73 14.41 26.09
C ASN A 126 -15.30 13.95 26.48
N SER A 127 -15.06 13.73 27.76
CA SER A 127 -13.82 13.16 28.28
C SER A 127 -13.53 11.78 27.71
N ILE A 128 -14.54 10.91 27.56
CA ILE A 128 -14.39 9.61 26.88
C ILE A 128 -13.96 9.82 25.42
N VAL A 129 -14.66 10.67 24.67
CA VAL A 129 -14.34 10.94 23.26
C VAL A 129 -12.91 11.48 23.12
N ASN A 130 -12.50 12.41 23.98
CA ASN A 130 -11.15 12.97 24.00
C ASN A 130 -10.10 11.91 24.30
N LEU A 131 -10.38 10.98 25.23
CA LEU A 131 -9.49 9.85 25.51
C LEU A 131 -9.33 8.93 24.31
N LEU A 132 -10.43 8.49 23.70
CA LEU A 132 -10.40 7.62 22.52
C LEU A 132 -9.67 8.29 21.36
N TYR A 133 -9.93 9.57 21.12
CA TYR A 133 -9.23 10.35 20.11
C TYR A 133 -7.73 10.42 20.40
N LYS A 134 -7.33 10.70 21.64
CA LYS A 134 -5.91 10.79 22.02
C LYS A 134 -5.17 9.46 21.84
N ILE A 135 -5.86 8.34 22.07
CA ILE A 135 -5.32 7.00 21.84
C ILE A 135 -5.14 6.76 20.34
N ASP A 136 -6.12 7.13 19.50
CA ASP A 136 -6.09 6.94 18.05
C ASP A 136 -4.98 7.78 17.37
N ILE A 137 -4.82 9.04 17.76
CA ILE A 137 -3.79 9.93 17.21
C ILE A 137 -2.42 9.76 17.87
N SER A 138 -2.27 8.80 18.79
CA SER A 138 -1.02 8.59 19.50
C SER A 138 0.13 8.29 18.52
N PRO A 139 1.34 8.81 18.77
CA PRO A 139 2.51 8.46 17.96
C PRO A 139 2.93 7.00 18.15
N LEU A 140 2.40 6.31 19.17
CA LEU A 140 2.63 4.90 19.44
C LEU A 140 1.52 4.05 18.79
N PRO A 141 1.84 2.88 18.23
CA PRO A 141 0.89 2.01 17.53
C PRO A 141 -0.01 1.30 18.54
N MET A 142 -0.98 2.04 19.05
CA MET A 142 -1.97 1.56 19.98
C MET A 142 -3.24 1.13 19.24
N LYS A 143 -3.93 0.14 19.80
CA LYS A 143 -5.21 -0.34 19.29
C LYS A 143 -6.19 -0.53 20.42
N ILE A 144 -7.41 -0.05 20.25
CA ILE A 144 -8.52 -0.35 21.16
C ILE A 144 -9.11 -1.71 20.74
N LYS A 145 -9.10 -2.68 21.65
CA LYS A 145 -9.66 -4.01 21.43
C LYS A 145 -11.14 -4.08 21.80
N SER A 146 -11.51 -3.43 22.89
CA SER A 146 -12.89 -3.36 23.37
C SER A 146 -13.09 -2.05 24.13
N ALA A 147 -14.30 -1.52 24.04
CA ALA A 147 -14.75 -0.37 24.81
C ALA A 147 -16.19 -0.65 25.27
N ALA A 148 -16.44 -0.52 26.56
CA ALA A 148 -17.77 -0.60 27.15
C ALA A 148 -18.02 0.68 27.95
N ILE A 149 -19.11 1.36 27.63
CA ILE A 149 -19.53 2.60 28.27
C ILE A 149 -20.88 2.31 28.93
N ASN A 150 -20.95 2.42 30.25
CA ASN A 150 -22.17 2.20 31.01
C ASN A 150 -22.52 3.48 31.76
N SER A 151 -23.79 3.89 31.76
CA SER A 151 -24.26 4.99 32.61
C SER A 151 -24.29 4.55 34.08
N THR A 152 -24.06 5.48 35.00
CA THR A 152 -24.31 5.20 36.42
C THR A 152 -25.80 5.34 36.75
N PHE A 153 -26.27 4.68 37.81
CA PHE A 153 -27.65 4.83 38.29
C PHE A 153 -27.86 6.16 39.05
N GLU A 154 -26.79 6.71 39.61
CA GLU A 154 -26.83 7.93 40.43
C GLU A 154 -26.90 9.19 39.55
N ASP A 155 -26.13 9.22 38.46
CA ASP A 155 -26.09 10.33 37.51
C ASP A 155 -26.01 9.81 36.06
N PRO A 156 -27.06 10.00 35.23
CA PRO A 156 -27.07 9.54 33.84
C PRO A 156 -26.08 10.27 32.93
N ASP A 157 -25.56 11.43 33.34
CA ASP A 157 -24.53 12.17 32.60
C ASP A 157 -23.10 11.69 32.94
N LYS A 158 -23.00 10.74 33.88
CA LYS A 158 -21.75 10.12 34.31
C LYS A 158 -21.68 8.67 33.86
N PHE A 159 -20.52 8.30 33.34
CA PHE A 159 -20.28 7.00 32.74
C PHE A 159 -19.12 6.27 33.43
N ILE A 160 -19.22 4.95 33.38
CA ILE A 160 -18.13 4.02 33.67
C ILE A 160 -17.60 3.53 32.33
N LEU A 161 -16.35 3.88 32.03
CA LEU A 161 -15.64 3.42 30.86
C LEU A 161 -14.75 2.22 31.23
N LYS A 162 -14.94 1.10 30.53
CA LYS A 162 -14.01 -0.04 30.53
C LYS A 162 -13.42 -0.19 29.14
N LEU A 163 -12.10 -0.15 29.05
CA LEU A 163 -11.35 -0.12 27.80
C LEU A 163 -10.25 -1.18 27.83
N THR A 164 -10.13 -2.00 26.79
CA THR A 164 -8.93 -2.80 26.57
C THR A 164 -8.11 -2.17 25.46
N VAL A 165 -6.88 -1.80 25.76
CA VAL A 165 -5.93 -1.21 24.80
C VAL A 165 -4.73 -2.12 24.65
N SER A 166 -4.23 -2.23 23.43
CA SER A 166 -3.00 -2.93 23.12
C SER A 166 -1.96 -2.00 22.51
N LEU A 167 -0.72 -2.17 22.94
CA LEU A 167 0.46 -1.52 22.37
C LEU A 167 1.22 -2.54 21.54
N LEU A 168 1.42 -2.23 20.26
CA LEU A 168 2.18 -3.08 19.34
C LEU A 168 3.66 -2.70 19.39
N SER A 169 4.51 -3.68 19.55
CA SER A 169 5.96 -3.52 19.50
C SER A 169 6.55 -4.57 18.57
N ARG A 170 7.62 -4.26 17.83
CA ARG A 170 8.32 -5.27 17.05
C ARG A 170 9.14 -6.15 18.00
N GLY A 171 8.89 -7.46 17.94
CA GLY A 171 9.54 -8.47 18.79
C GLY A 171 11.03 -8.63 18.52
#